data_AF-A0A3D5JHB2-F1
#
_entry.id   AF-A0A3D5JHB2-F1
#
_cell.length_a   1.000
_cell.length_b   1.000
_cell.length_c   1.000
_cell.angle_alpha   90.00
_cell.angle_beta   90.00
_cell.angle_gamma   90.00
#
_symmetry.space_group_name_H-M   'P 1'
#
loop_
_entity.id
_entity.type
_entity.pdbx_description
1 polymer ?
#
loop_
_entity_poly.entity_id
_entity_poly.type
_entity_poly.pdbx_seq_one_letter_code
_entity_poly.pdbx_strand_id
1 'polypeptide(L)'
;MTDSSPLAASDRPLAHLPPADLDEAYENRAHIAKGDSWLQRWPKAAAAFRAGHPAASLDQPYGHDPRQRFDLFCPEGGLGAAKGMV
;
A
#
# COMPACT_ATOMS: atom_id res chain seq x y z
N MET A 1 25.68 -29.06 0.19
CA MET A 1 24.52 -29.07 -0.73
C MET A 1 23.80 -27.76 -0.52
N THR A 2 23.83 -26.86 -1.49
CA THR A 2 23.11 -25.59 -1.43
C THR A 2 21.64 -25.88 -1.74
N ASP A 3 20.76 -25.81 -0.75
CA ASP A 3 19.32 -25.81 -1.01
C ASP A 3 19.00 -24.58 -1.85
N SER A 4 18.48 -24.83 -3.05
CA SER A 4 18.10 -23.77 -3.97
C SER A 4 16.88 -23.04 -3.40
N SER A 5 16.96 -21.71 -3.37
CA SER A 5 15.87 -20.85 -2.88
C SER A 5 14.55 -21.17 -3.60
N PRO A 6 13.41 -21.24 -2.89
CA PRO A 6 12.09 -21.39 -3.52
C PRO A 6 11.67 -20.17 -4.37
N LEU A 7 12.45 -19.08 -4.32
CA LEU A 7 12.28 -17.87 -5.13
C LEU A 7 13.33 -17.74 -6.24
N ALA A 8 14.13 -18.77 -6.49
CA ALA A 8 15.08 -18.76 -7.60
C ALA A 8 14.29 -18.67 -8.93
N ALA A 9 14.69 -17.74 -9.79
CA ALA A 9 14.11 -17.62 -11.12
C ALA A 9 14.25 -18.95 -11.86
N SER A 10 13.16 -19.43 -12.45
CA SER A 10 13.13 -20.65 -13.25
C SER A 10 12.85 -20.29 -14.70
N ASP A 11 13.59 -20.91 -15.63
CA ASP A 11 13.30 -20.86 -17.07
C ASP A 11 12.02 -21.62 -17.44
N ARG A 12 11.40 -22.31 -16.47
CA ARG A 12 10.09 -22.91 -16.65
C ARG A 12 9.04 -21.80 -16.63
N PRO A 13 8.39 -21.49 -17.77
CA PRO A 13 7.29 -20.54 -17.75
C PRO A 13 6.24 -21.04 -16.76
N LEU A 14 5.77 -20.14 -15.90
CA LEU A 14 4.56 -20.36 -15.12
C LEU A 14 3.43 -20.57 -16.14
N ALA A 15 3.17 -21.83 -16.51
CA ALA A 15 2.10 -22.19 -17.42
C ALA A 15 0.77 -22.11 -16.67
N HIS A 16 0.39 -20.90 -16.25
CA HIS A 16 -0.98 -20.61 -15.83
C HIS A 16 -1.76 -20.32 -17.10
N LEU A 17 -2.82 -21.10 -17.33
CA LEU A 17 -3.84 -20.68 -18.29
C LEU A 17 -4.35 -19.30 -17.84
N PRO A 18 -4.55 -18.36 -18.78
CA PRO A 18 -5.11 -17.07 -18.41
C PRO A 18 -6.48 -17.29 -17.74
N PRO A 19 -6.85 -16.45 -16.76
CA PRO A 19 -8.16 -16.52 -16.15
C PRO A 19 -9.25 -16.43 -17.23
N ALA A 20 -10.32 -17.21 -17.08
CA ALA A 20 -11.45 -17.21 -18.00
C ALA A 20 -12.21 -15.86 -18.00
N ASP A 21 -12.10 -15.12 -16.90
CA ASP A 21 -12.67 -13.80 -16.69
C ASP A 21 -11.65 -12.92 -15.97
N LEU A 22 -11.30 -11.78 -16.56
CA LEU A 22 -10.35 -10.84 -15.99
C LEU A 22 -10.99 -9.93 -14.94
N ASP A 23 -12.29 -9.67 -15.02
CA ASP A 23 -12.98 -8.85 -14.02
C ASP A 23 -13.01 -9.59 -12.69
N GLU A 24 -13.40 -10.88 -12.69
CA GLU A 24 -13.33 -11.74 -11.50
C GLU A 24 -11.89 -11.91 -11.01
N ALA A 25 -10.94 -12.18 -11.92
CA ALA A 25 -9.55 -12.43 -11.53
C ALA A 25 -8.85 -11.23 -10.88
N TYR A 26 -9.26 -10.00 -11.21
CA TYR A 26 -8.74 -8.78 -10.61
C TYR A 26 -9.61 -8.25 -9.45
N GLU A 27 -10.73 -8.91 -9.14
CA GLU A 27 -11.61 -8.55 -8.06
C GLU A 27 -11.08 -9.06 -6.70
N ASN A 28 -9.97 -8.47 -6.26
CA ASN A 28 -9.28 -8.83 -5.01
C ASN A 28 -10.21 -8.80 -3.79
N ARG A 29 -11.20 -7.90 -3.78
CA ARG A 29 -12.13 -7.71 -2.65
C ARG A 29 -12.98 -8.95 -2.40
N ALA A 30 -13.48 -9.61 -3.45
CA ALA A 30 -14.33 -10.78 -3.34
C ALA A 30 -13.58 -11.99 -2.75
N HIS A 31 -12.27 -12.04 -2.93
CA HIS A 31 -11.42 -13.13 -2.46
C HIS A 31 -10.75 -12.86 -1.09
N ILE A 32 -10.97 -11.68 -0.50
CA ILE A 32 -10.52 -11.37 0.87
C ILE A 32 -11.70 -11.56 1.83
N ALA A 33 -11.49 -12.34 2.88
CA ALA A 33 -12.51 -12.52 3.91
C ALA A 33 -12.96 -11.17 4.48
N LYS A 34 -14.27 -10.90 4.37
CA LYS A 34 -14.90 -9.62 4.75
C LYS A 34 -14.30 -8.40 4.03
N GLY A 35 -13.89 -8.55 2.77
CA GLY A 35 -13.31 -7.49 1.90
C GLY A 35 -14.06 -6.16 2.00
N ASP A 36 -15.38 -6.19 1.84
CA ASP A 36 -16.24 -4.99 1.92
C ASP A 36 -16.11 -4.22 3.24
N SER A 37 -15.91 -4.94 4.35
CA SER A 37 -15.83 -4.31 5.67
C SER A 37 -14.58 -3.44 5.82
N TRP A 38 -13.50 -3.77 5.11
CA TRP A 38 -12.26 -2.99 5.15
C TRP A 38 -12.41 -1.64 4.47
N LEU A 39 -13.09 -1.60 3.31
CA LEU A 39 -13.39 -0.36 2.59
C LEU A 39 -14.22 0.62 3.42
N GLN A 40 -15.12 0.11 4.26
CA GLN A 40 -15.90 0.94 5.19
C GLN A 40 -15.07 1.44 6.38
N ARG A 41 -14.12 0.63 6.86
CA ARG A 41 -13.34 0.92 8.07
C ARG A 41 -12.18 1.87 7.82
N TRP A 42 -11.48 1.73 6.70
CA TRP A 42 -10.24 2.48 6.44
C TRP A 42 -10.41 4.00 6.41
N PRO A 43 -11.46 4.60 5.79
CA PRO A 43 -11.62 6.05 5.80
C PRO A 43 -11.72 6.62 7.22
N LYS A 44 -12.49 5.94 8.11
CA LYS A 44 -12.63 6.35 9.51
C LYS A 44 -11.32 6.19 10.28
N ALA A 45 -10.62 5.07 10.10
CA ALA A 45 -9.35 4.82 10.77
C ALA A 45 -8.27 5.84 10.33
N ALA A 46 -8.18 6.12 9.03
CA ALA A 46 -7.24 7.09 8.47
C ALA A 46 -7.54 8.52 8.95
N ALA A 47 -8.81 8.92 9.04
CA ALA A 47 -9.20 10.22 9.59
C ALA A 47 -8.81 10.35 11.07
N ALA A 48 -9.05 9.31 11.88
CA ALA A 48 -8.65 9.28 13.27
C ALA A 48 -7.12 9.34 13.44
N PHE A 49 -6.38 8.60 12.60
CA PHE A 49 -4.92 8.63 12.58
C PHE A 49 -4.38 10.04 12.26
N ARG A 50 -4.87 10.68 11.19
CA ARG A 50 -4.49 12.06 10.84
C ARG A 50 -4.75 13.05 11.96
N ALA A 51 -5.91 12.97 12.61
CA ALA A 51 -6.26 13.86 13.71
C ALA A 51 -5.39 13.64 14.96
N GLY A 52 -4.91 12.42 15.18
CA GLY A 52 -4.11 12.04 16.34
C GLY A 52 -2.60 12.16 16.15
N HIS A 53 -2.10 12.52 14.95
CA HIS A 53 -0.67 12.52 14.65
C HIS A 53 -0.07 13.94 14.72
N PRO A 54 0.69 14.31 15.77
CA PRO A 54 1.09 15.70 16.02
C PRO A 54 2.08 16.27 14.99
N ALA A 55 2.92 15.41 14.40
CA ALA A 55 3.95 15.79 13.44
C ALA A 55 3.57 15.39 12.01
N ALA A 56 2.39 15.82 11.56
CA ALA A 56 1.86 15.54 10.22
C ALA A 56 1.78 16.81 9.36
N SER A 57 2.24 16.72 8.12
CA SER A 57 1.99 17.70 7.06
C SER A 57 1.02 17.09 6.06
N LEU A 58 -0.25 17.47 6.15
CA LEU A 58 -1.32 16.90 5.31
C LEU A 58 -1.48 17.68 4.01
N ASP A 59 -1.98 17.02 2.96
CA ASP A 59 -2.36 17.63 1.68
C ASP A 59 -1.25 18.47 0.97
N GLN A 60 -0.01 18.01 1.09
CA GLN A 60 1.15 18.69 0.52
C GLN A 60 1.19 18.53 -1.01
N PRO A 61 1.37 19.61 -1.79
CA PRO A 61 1.54 19.52 -3.24
C PRO A 61 2.89 18.90 -3.61
N TYR A 62 2.89 18.05 -4.63
CA TYR A 62 4.11 17.65 -5.35
C TYR A 62 4.06 17.97 -6.85
N GLY A 63 2.96 18.57 -7.32
CA GLY A 63 2.78 18.98 -8.69
C GLY A 63 1.60 19.96 -8.85
N HIS A 64 1.25 20.24 -10.10
CA HIS A 64 0.29 21.28 -10.45
C HIS A 64 -1.17 20.79 -10.44
N ASP A 65 -1.40 19.49 -10.64
CA ASP A 65 -2.75 18.94 -10.66
C ASP A 65 -3.36 18.92 -9.25
N PRO A 66 -4.67 19.19 -9.09
CA PRO A 66 -5.34 19.16 -7.79
C PRO A 66 -5.14 17.86 -7.00
N ARG A 67 -4.94 16.71 -7.67
CA ARG A 67 -4.73 15.39 -7.04
C ARG A 67 -3.26 15.03 -6.81
N GLN A 68 -2.32 15.86 -7.25
CA GLN A 68 -0.88 15.67 -6.99
C GLN A 68 -0.54 16.11 -5.57
N ARG A 69 -1.09 15.38 -4.60
CA ARG A 69 -1.05 15.66 -3.16
C ARG A 69 -0.61 14.45 -2.36
N PHE A 70 0.02 14.67 -1.22
CA PHE A 70 0.42 13.61 -0.30
C PHE A 70 0.33 14.07 1.16
N ASP A 71 0.18 13.11 2.07
CA ASP A 71 0.32 13.34 3.50
C ASP A 71 1.71 12.86 3.94
N LEU A 72 2.45 13.69 4.69
CA LEU A 72 3.72 13.34 5.31
C LEU A 72 3.55 13.18 6.82
N PHE A 73 3.86 12.00 7.34
CA PHE A 73 3.83 11.70 8.78
C PHE A 73 5.25 11.47 9.28
N CYS A 74 5.73 12.34 10.17
CA CYS A 74 7.05 12.22 10.77
C CYS A 74 7.02 11.40 12.06
N PRO A 75 8.12 10.75 12.45
CA PRO A 75 8.25 10.14 13.77
C PRO A 75 8.25 11.22 14.86
N GLU A 76 8.19 10.79 16.13
CA GLU A 76 8.46 11.67 17.26
C GLU A 76 9.85 12.32 17.11
N GLY A 77 9.92 13.63 17.37
CA GLY A 77 11.12 14.43 17.07
C GLY A 77 11.15 15.02 15.64
N GLY A 78 10.15 14.74 14.81
CA GLY A 78 9.99 15.36 13.48
C GLY A 78 10.94 14.79 12.42
N LEU A 79 11.11 15.54 11.32
CA LEU A 79 11.90 15.11 10.16
C LEU A 79 13.37 14.81 10.52
N GLY A 80 13.96 15.60 11.44
CA GLY A 80 15.35 15.39 11.88
C GLY A 80 15.59 14.09 12.65
N ALA A 81 14.53 13.44 13.14
CA ALA A 81 14.59 12.13 13.78
C ALA A 81 14.32 10.97 12.81
N ALA A 82 14.00 11.26 11.55
CA ALA A 82 13.75 10.23 10.54
C ALA A 82 15.04 9.45 10.23
N LYS A 83 14.95 8.12 10.21
CA LYS A 83 16.04 7.23 9.83
C LYS A 83 15.88 6.81 8.37
N GLY A 84 16.98 6.65 7.64
CA GLY A 84 16.96 6.22 6.24
C GLY A 84 16.60 7.30 5.22
N MET A 85 16.47 8.56 5.65
CA MET A 85 16.48 9.72 4.77
C MET A 85 17.92 10.26 4.69
N VAL A 86 18.72 9.68 3.79
CA VAL A 86 20.07 10.13 3.44
C VAL A 86 20.14 10.31 1.94
#